data_AF-A0A6N7EH33-F1
#
_entry.id   AF-A0A6N7EH33-F1
#
_cell.length_a   1.000
_cell.length_b   1.000
_cell.length_c   1.000
_cell.angle_alpha   90.00
_cell.angle_beta   90.00
_cell.angle_gamma   90.00
#
_symmetry.space_group_name_H-M   'P 1'
#
loop_
_entity.id
_entity.type
_entity.pdbx_description
1 polymer ?
#
loop_
_entity_poly.entity_id
_entity_poly.type
_entity_poly.pdbx_seq_one_letter_code
_entity_poly.pdbx_strand_id
1 'polypeptide(L)'
;MITDLAEPASTEETAGDGSSEAGSSLPCWRDLASFARLDPQPPAGDPVWQGRDPADGGAIYYCRVPTLPGEFYEVFIWLEGPPDQAATSGPSPEVVAQMAVDSMDLAAIDIGIVPEPRPGYVGIIGMPVWMWASNPRPNTVGPSTASASAGGITVTAMARLHEVTWSMGDGSTVVCQGAGTAYAASYGAAPSPDCGHVYTRTSAGEPGGEFTVTATSDWIVTWEGGGQTGTIRMDDLQRSVQIAIGEAQVLVTR
;
A
#
# COMPACT_ATOMS: atom_id res chain seq x y z
N MET A 1 20.70 -66.45 -18.08
CA MET A 1 21.36 -65.83 -19.24
C MET A 1 20.24 -65.60 -20.24
N ILE A 2 19.81 -64.39 -20.59
CA ILE A 2 20.53 -63.14 -20.81
C ILE A 2 19.65 -61.99 -20.28
N THR A 3 20.31 -61.06 -19.60
CA THR A 3 19.77 -59.90 -18.90
C THR A 3 19.40 -58.81 -19.92
N ASP A 4 18.22 -58.22 -19.76
CA ASP A 4 17.75 -57.03 -20.46
C ASP A 4 18.62 -55.82 -20.07
N LEU A 5 19.26 -55.17 -21.05
CA LEU A 5 20.01 -53.94 -20.85
C LEU A 5 19.22 -52.80 -21.48
N ALA A 6 18.47 -52.09 -20.65
CA ALA A 6 17.87 -50.82 -21.00
C ALA A 6 18.95 -49.73 -21.06
N GLU A 7 18.96 -48.99 -22.17
CA GLU A 7 19.76 -47.79 -22.42
C GLU A 7 19.37 -46.66 -21.44
N PRO A 8 20.33 -45.91 -20.85
CA PRO A 8 19.99 -44.75 -20.04
C PRO A 8 19.66 -43.55 -20.94
N ALA A 9 18.50 -42.95 -20.68
CA ALA A 9 18.06 -41.69 -21.24
C ALA A 9 19.02 -40.56 -20.83
N SER A 10 19.37 -39.73 -21.81
CA SER A 10 20.06 -38.45 -21.65
C SER A 10 19.20 -37.46 -20.85
N THR A 11 19.64 -37.10 -19.65
CA THR A 11 19.14 -35.94 -18.91
C THR A 11 19.99 -34.73 -19.24
N GLU A 12 19.36 -33.77 -19.93
CA GLU A 12 19.79 -32.37 -20.02
C GLU A 12 20.01 -31.79 -18.62
N GLU A 13 21.20 -31.26 -18.35
CA GLU A 13 21.44 -30.35 -17.23
C GLU A 13 20.66 -29.06 -17.49
N THR A 14 19.51 -28.93 -16.86
CA THR A 14 18.80 -27.66 -16.73
C THR A 14 19.68 -26.67 -15.99
N ALA A 15 20.04 -25.60 -16.69
CA ALA A 15 20.58 -24.37 -16.11
C ALA A 15 19.69 -23.93 -14.94
N GLY A 16 20.27 -23.87 -13.75
CA GLY A 16 19.62 -23.38 -12.55
C GLY A 16 19.23 -21.91 -12.71
N ASP A 17 17.94 -21.66 -12.56
CA ASP A 17 17.29 -20.36 -12.53
C ASP A 17 17.99 -19.43 -11.52
N GLY A 18 18.40 -18.25 -11.99
CA GLY A 18 19.10 -17.25 -11.20
C GLY A 18 18.14 -16.55 -10.25
N SER A 19 17.98 -17.12 -9.05
CA SER A 19 17.17 -16.54 -7.99
C SER A 19 17.72 -15.17 -7.57
N SER A 20 16.97 -14.14 -7.95
CA SER A 20 17.08 -12.76 -7.48
C SER A 20 16.66 -12.66 -6.01
N GLU A 21 17.51 -13.11 -5.08
CA GLU A 21 17.35 -12.78 -3.66
C GLU A 21 18.06 -11.47 -3.37
N ALA A 22 17.24 -10.42 -3.36
CA ALA A 22 17.57 -9.02 -3.19
C ALA A 22 18.33 -8.74 -1.87
N GLY A 23 19.59 -8.33 -2.01
CA GLY A 23 20.23 -7.16 -1.39
C GLY A 23 20.26 -6.92 0.12
N SER A 24 19.34 -7.46 0.93
CA SER A 24 19.30 -7.24 2.38
C SER A 24 18.70 -8.39 3.21
N SER A 25 18.08 -9.40 2.58
CA SER A 25 17.51 -10.56 3.29
C SER A 25 18.50 -11.70 3.52
N LEU A 26 19.63 -11.71 2.81
CA LEU A 26 20.62 -12.78 2.90
C LEU A 26 21.30 -12.81 4.28
N PRO A 27 21.57 -14.00 4.85
CA PRO A 27 22.10 -14.14 6.20
C PRO A 27 23.49 -13.51 6.39
N CYS A 28 24.29 -13.38 5.33
CA CYS A 28 25.58 -12.68 5.36
C CYS A 28 25.48 -11.20 5.70
N TRP A 29 24.33 -10.55 5.55
CA TRP A 29 24.12 -9.17 6.02
C TRP A 29 24.03 -9.06 7.54
N ARG A 30 23.76 -10.17 8.23
CA ARG A 30 23.73 -10.25 9.70
C ARG A 30 25.05 -10.76 10.29
N ASP A 31 25.84 -11.44 9.48
CA ASP A 31 27.18 -11.91 9.81
C ASP A 31 28.14 -11.60 8.66
N LEU A 32 28.81 -10.45 8.75
CA LEU A 32 29.73 -9.98 7.70
C LEU A 32 30.94 -10.91 7.50
N ALA A 33 31.23 -11.81 8.45
CA ALA A 33 32.27 -12.83 8.26
C ALA A 33 31.90 -13.87 7.20
N SER A 34 30.61 -13.96 6.84
CA SER A 34 30.10 -14.83 5.78
C SER A 34 30.22 -14.21 4.37
N PHE A 35 30.73 -12.98 4.26
CA PHE A 35 31.15 -12.37 2.99
C PHE A 35 32.63 -12.60 2.71
N ALA A 36 32.97 -12.81 1.44
CA ALA A 36 34.35 -12.65 0.99
C ALA A 36 34.41 -12.10 -0.44
N ARG A 37 35.42 -11.27 -0.68
CA ARG A 37 35.69 -10.69 -2.00
C ARG A 37 36.14 -11.78 -2.94
N LEU A 38 35.53 -11.86 -4.11
CA LEU A 38 35.97 -12.79 -5.15
C LEU A 38 37.38 -12.38 -5.63
N ASP A 39 38.31 -13.32 -5.72
CA ASP A 39 39.67 -13.04 -6.15
C ASP A 39 40.22 -14.23 -6.96
N PRO A 40 40.56 -14.05 -8.26
CA PRO A 40 40.50 -12.79 -9.04
C PRO A 40 39.06 -12.34 -9.32
N GLN A 41 38.89 -11.05 -9.58
CA GLN A 41 37.61 -10.51 -10.04
C GLN A 41 37.29 -11.02 -11.47
N PRO A 42 36.01 -11.29 -11.79
CA PRO A 42 35.62 -11.73 -13.12
C PRO A 42 35.93 -10.67 -14.19
N PRO A 43 36.19 -11.05 -15.45
CA PRO A 43 36.46 -10.09 -16.52
C PRO A 43 35.23 -9.20 -16.81
N ALA A 44 35.45 -8.05 -17.46
CA ALA A 44 34.35 -7.20 -17.90
C ALA A 44 33.41 -7.94 -18.85
N GLY A 45 32.10 -7.73 -18.68
CA GLY A 45 31.07 -8.42 -19.46
C GLY A 45 30.71 -9.82 -18.96
N ASP A 46 31.34 -10.33 -17.89
CA ASP A 46 30.89 -11.55 -17.22
C ASP A 46 29.45 -11.38 -16.70
N PRO A 47 28.53 -12.37 -16.91
CA PRO A 47 27.15 -12.28 -16.45
C PRO A 47 26.98 -11.97 -14.96
N VAL A 48 27.95 -12.34 -14.12
CA VAL A 48 27.92 -12.09 -12.67
C VAL A 48 27.93 -10.60 -12.32
N TRP A 49 28.39 -9.74 -13.23
CA TRP A 49 28.31 -8.28 -13.07
C TRP A 49 26.90 -7.73 -13.24
N GLN A 50 25.94 -8.52 -13.73
CA GLN A 50 24.54 -8.11 -13.92
C GLN A 50 24.40 -6.77 -14.68
N GLY A 51 25.24 -6.58 -15.70
CA GLY A 51 25.25 -5.36 -16.54
C GLY A 51 26.10 -4.21 -16.00
N ARG A 52 26.79 -4.37 -14.87
CA ARG A 52 27.79 -3.40 -14.36
C ARG A 52 29.15 -3.60 -15.03
N ASP A 53 29.94 -2.53 -15.09
CA ASP A 53 31.33 -2.63 -15.56
C ASP A 53 32.29 -2.66 -14.35
N PRO A 54 33.32 -3.53 -14.35
CA PRO A 54 34.37 -3.49 -13.33
C PRO A 54 35.02 -2.10 -13.16
N ALA A 55 35.01 -1.26 -14.20
CA ALA A 55 35.51 0.11 -14.17
C ALA A 55 34.66 1.07 -13.32
N ASP A 56 33.43 0.69 -12.93
CA ASP A 56 32.51 1.50 -12.12
C ASP A 56 32.94 1.61 -10.63
N GLY A 57 34.03 0.95 -10.23
CA GLY A 57 34.65 1.11 -8.91
C GLY A 57 34.21 0.12 -7.83
N GLY A 58 33.30 -0.82 -8.14
CA GLY A 58 32.86 -1.89 -7.23
C GLY A 58 33.56 -3.24 -7.45
N ALA A 59 33.15 -4.25 -6.70
CA ALA A 59 33.67 -5.61 -6.79
C ALA A 59 32.59 -6.67 -6.54
N ILE A 60 32.79 -7.86 -7.10
CA ILE A 60 32.01 -9.06 -6.82
C ILE A 60 32.49 -9.70 -5.52
N TYR A 61 31.53 -10.01 -4.65
CA TYR A 61 31.69 -10.78 -3.42
C TYR A 61 30.85 -12.05 -3.54
N TYR A 62 31.21 -13.08 -2.78
CA TYR A 62 30.30 -14.20 -2.52
C TYR A 62 29.79 -14.14 -1.08
N CYS A 63 28.49 -14.37 -0.93
CA CYS A 63 27.79 -14.57 0.32
C CYS A 63 27.60 -16.08 0.51
N ARG A 64 28.20 -16.65 1.57
CA ARG A 64 28.01 -18.07 1.89
C ARG A 64 26.72 -18.23 2.68
N VAL A 65 25.72 -18.85 2.07
CA VAL A 65 24.43 -19.11 2.70
C VAL A 65 24.39 -20.56 3.18
N PRO A 66 24.27 -20.81 4.50
CA PRO A 66 24.22 -22.17 5.04
C PRO A 66 22.89 -22.85 4.70
N THR A 67 22.95 -24.12 4.27
CA THR A 67 21.76 -24.92 3.94
C THR A 67 21.58 -26.08 4.90
N LEU A 68 22.64 -26.86 5.11
CA LEU A 68 22.72 -27.98 6.04
C LEU A 68 23.99 -27.83 6.89
N PRO A 69 24.12 -28.57 8.02
CA PRO A 69 25.33 -28.51 8.84
C PRO A 69 26.60 -28.83 8.02
N GLY A 70 27.45 -27.82 7.82
CA GLY A 70 28.70 -27.93 7.04
C GLY A 70 28.56 -27.68 5.53
N GLU A 71 27.35 -27.40 5.04
CA GLU A 71 27.08 -27.09 3.63
C GLU A 71 26.63 -25.63 3.45
N PHE A 72 27.06 -25.03 2.35
CA PHE A 72 26.68 -23.69 1.94
C PHE A 72 26.57 -23.61 0.42
N TYR A 73 25.74 -22.72 -0.09
CA TYR A 73 25.83 -22.23 -1.46
C TYR A 73 26.37 -20.79 -1.45
N GLU A 74 26.91 -20.38 -2.60
CA GLU A 74 27.49 -19.06 -2.79
C GLU A 74 26.55 -18.21 -3.66
N VAL A 75 26.13 -17.07 -3.11
CA VAL A 75 25.43 -16.04 -3.87
C VAL A 75 26.42 -14.95 -4.23
N PHE A 76 26.61 -14.70 -5.53
CA PHE A 76 27.49 -13.63 -6.00
C PHE A 76 26.75 -12.29 -6.00
N ILE A 77 27.38 -11.29 -5.41
CA ILE A 77 26.79 -9.96 -5.21
C ILE A 77 27.83 -8.91 -5.58
N TRP A 78 27.43 -7.94 -6.39
CA TRP A 78 28.24 -6.74 -6.63
C TRP A 78 28.06 -5.75 -5.47
N LEU A 79 29.17 -5.24 -4.92
CA LEU A 79 29.17 -4.17 -3.92
C LEU A 79 30.10 -3.04 -4.37
N GLU A 80 29.66 -1.79 -4.18
CA GLU A 80 30.45 -0.59 -4.49
C GLU A 80 31.65 -0.41 -3.54
N GLY A 81 31.55 -0.96 -2.33
CA GLY A 81 32.62 -0.98 -1.32
C GLY A 81 32.59 -2.25 -0.48
N PRO A 82 33.48 -2.39 0.51
CA PRO A 82 33.54 -3.60 1.33
C PRO A 82 32.23 -3.84 2.12
N PRO A 83 31.91 -5.10 2.50
CA PRO A 83 30.60 -5.47 3.07
C PRO A 83 30.21 -4.73 4.35
N ASP A 84 31.17 -4.22 5.11
CA ASP A 84 30.97 -3.39 6.31
C ASP A 84 30.56 -1.94 5.99
N GLN A 85 30.92 -1.44 4.80
CA GLN A 85 30.47 -0.15 4.23
C GLN A 85 29.19 -0.28 3.38
N ALA A 86 29.02 -1.43 2.70
CA ALA A 86 27.68 -2.00 2.54
C ALA A 86 27.15 -2.37 3.94
N ALA A 87 26.04 -3.05 4.23
CA ALA A 87 25.56 -3.34 5.61
C ALA A 87 25.25 -2.12 6.52
N THR A 88 26.12 -1.11 6.63
CA THR A 88 25.79 0.30 6.86
C THR A 88 25.12 0.95 5.64
N SER A 89 25.02 0.24 4.50
CA SER A 89 24.33 0.69 3.29
C SER A 89 22.81 0.70 3.44
N GLY A 90 22.31 1.83 3.93
CA GLY A 90 21.02 2.41 3.55
C GLY A 90 19.74 1.61 3.87
N PRO A 91 18.59 2.29 3.90
CA PRO A 91 17.29 1.64 3.96
C PRO A 91 16.97 0.85 2.67
N SER A 92 16.14 -0.19 2.77
CA SER A 92 15.60 -0.88 1.59
C SER A 92 14.68 0.04 0.76
N PRO A 93 14.44 -0.24 -0.54
CA PRO A 93 13.50 0.54 -1.35
C PRO A 93 12.12 0.68 -0.72
N GLU A 94 11.60 -0.35 -0.07
CA GLU A 94 10.31 -0.30 0.64
C GLU A 94 10.34 0.70 1.82
N VAL A 95 11.43 0.73 2.59
CA VAL A 95 11.59 1.72 3.67
C VAL A 95 11.71 3.14 3.11
N VAL A 96 12.39 3.33 1.97
CA VAL A 96 12.43 4.63 1.27
C VAL A 96 11.04 4.99 0.70
N ALA A 97 10.27 4.01 0.23
CA ALA A 97 8.89 4.22 -0.19
C ALA A 97 8.03 4.72 0.97
N GLN A 98 8.17 4.13 2.16
CA GLN A 98 7.45 4.60 3.35
C GLN A 98 7.82 6.04 3.71
N MET A 99 9.11 6.42 3.62
CA MET A 99 9.52 7.82 3.82
C MET A 99 8.84 8.78 2.82
N ALA A 100 8.66 8.35 1.56
CA ALA A 100 7.93 9.13 0.57
C ALA A 100 6.44 9.24 0.95
N VAL A 101 5.80 8.15 1.39
CA VAL A 101 4.40 8.15 1.86
C VAL A 101 4.21 9.06 3.07
N ASP A 102 5.10 8.99 4.06
CA ASP A 102 5.03 9.82 5.27
C ASP A 102 5.11 11.32 4.94
N SER A 103 5.75 11.69 3.83
CA SER A 103 5.83 13.09 3.35
C SER A 103 4.61 13.58 2.57
N MET A 104 3.66 12.69 2.25
CA MET A 104 2.46 13.05 1.48
C MET A 104 1.35 13.69 2.34
N ASP A 105 1.49 13.68 3.67
CA ASP A 105 0.49 14.20 4.62
C ASP A 105 -0.94 13.68 4.32
N LEU A 106 -1.05 12.39 3.99
CA LEU A 106 -2.31 11.75 3.64
C LEU A 106 -3.28 11.82 4.84
N ALA A 107 -4.54 12.13 4.54
CA ALA A 107 -5.56 12.35 5.54
C ALA A 107 -6.87 11.67 5.14
N ALA A 108 -7.76 11.51 6.12
CA ALA A 108 -9.13 11.12 5.86
C ALA A 108 -9.83 12.15 4.94
N ILE A 109 -10.82 11.71 4.18
CA ILE A 109 -11.66 12.62 3.40
C ILE A 109 -12.26 13.73 4.26
N ASP A 110 -12.54 14.90 3.67
CA ASP A 110 -13.47 15.83 4.28
C ASP A 110 -14.89 15.30 4.02
N ILE A 111 -15.69 15.07 5.06
CA ILE A 111 -17.02 14.48 4.92
C ILE A 111 -17.98 15.46 4.23
N GLY A 112 -18.46 15.08 3.05
CA GLY A 112 -19.70 15.59 2.47
C GLY A 112 -20.84 14.63 2.78
N ILE A 113 -21.93 15.15 3.35
CA ILE A 113 -23.12 14.34 3.69
C ILE A 113 -24.40 15.19 3.62
N VAL A 114 -25.52 14.56 3.23
CA VAL A 114 -26.87 15.17 3.31
C VAL A 114 -27.76 14.26 4.16
N PRO A 115 -28.42 14.75 5.24
CA PRO A 115 -28.47 16.15 5.68
C PRO A 115 -27.10 16.68 6.12
N GLU A 116 -26.89 17.98 5.93
CA GLU A 116 -25.64 18.64 6.34
C GLU A 116 -25.52 18.66 7.87
N PRO A 117 -24.30 18.49 8.43
CA PRO A 117 -24.08 18.42 9.88
C PRO A 117 -24.09 19.81 10.52
N ARG A 118 -25.25 20.47 10.51
CA ARG A 118 -25.44 21.79 11.10
C ARG A 118 -26.85 22.00 11.64
N PRO A 119 -27.04 22.92 12.62
CA PRO A 119 -28.35 23.14 13.24
C PRO A 119 -29.44 23.48 12.23
N GLY A 120 -30.62 22.87 12.41
CA GLY A 120 -31.79 23.07 11.55
C GLY A 120 -31.86 22.17 10.32
N TYR A 121 -30.84 21.34 10.08
CA TYR A 121 -30.83 20.34 9.01
C TYR A 121 -31.14 18.97 9.61
N VAL A 122 -32.26 18.38 9.17
CA VAL A 122 -32.75 17.10 9.68
C VAL A 122 -33.05 16.20 8.50
N GLY A 123 -32.43 15.02 8.48
CA GLY A 123 -32.77 13.96 7.55
C GLY A 123 -34.04 13.25 8.01
N ILE A 124 -34.78 12.67 7.08
CA ILE A 124 -36.03 11.98 7.37
C ILE A 124 -35.81 10.48 7.21
N ILE A 125 -36.30 9.67 8.14
CA ILE A 125 -36.32 8.21 8.00
C ILE A 125 -36.92 7.82 6.65
N GLY A 126 -36.28 6.86 5.98
CA GLY A 126 -36.70 6.39 4.66
C GLY A 126 -36.27 7.28 3.48
N MET A 127 -35.71 8.46 3.73
CA MET A 127 -35.10 9.29 2.70
C MET A 127 -33.61 8.93 2.52
N PRO A 128 -33.08 8.99 1.27
CA PRO A 128 -31.69 8.67 1.01
C PRO A 128 -30.75 9.73 1.58
N VAL A 129 -29.77 9.27 2.34
CA VAL A 129 -28.59 10.01 2.76
C VAL A 129 -27.50 9.78 1.72
N TRP A 130 -26.89 10.87 1.23
CA TRP A 130 -25.77 10.84 0.29
C TRP A 130 -24.48 11.12 1.04
N MET A 131 -23.38 10.45 0.67
CA MET A 131 -22.07 10.59 1.30
C MET A 131 -20.98 10.70 0.23
N TRP A 132 -20.01 11.61 0.40
CA TRP A 132 -18.92 11.80 -0.55
C TRP A 132 -17.71 12.47 0.11
N ALA A 133 -16.57 12.48 -0.57
CA ALA A 133 -15.41 13.30 -0.24
C ALA A 133 -15.64 14.73 -0.72
N SER A 134 -15.98 15.62 0.22
CA SER A 134 -16.06 17.06 -0.06
C SER A 134 -14.67 17.66 -0.28
N ASN A 135 -14.60 18.73 -1.08
CA ASN A 135 -13.36 19.47 -1.35
C ASN A 135 -12.14 18.56 -1.65
N PRO A 136 -12.22 17.67 -2.66
CA PRO A 136 -11.20 16.68 -2.92
C PRO A 136 -9.83 17.33 -3.20
N ARG A 137 -8.79 16.84 -2.52
CA ARG A 137 -7.40 17.30 -2.62
C ARG A 137 -6.46 16.12 -2.87
N PRO A 138 -5.22 16.37 -3.32
CA PRO A 138 -4.22 15.32 -3.49
C PRO A 138 -4.06 14.44 -2.24
N ASN A 139 -4.03 15.03 -1.04
CA ASN A 139 -3.84 14.29 0.19
C ASN A 139 -5.13 13.75 0.86
N THR A 140 -6.31 13.97 0.27
CA THR A 140 -7.59 13.44 0.78
C THR A 140 -8.30 12.48 -0.18
N VAL A 141 -8.04 12.58 -1.50
CA VAL A 141 -8.57 11.66 -2.52
C VAL A 141 -7.50 11.15 -3.49
N GLY A 142 -6.49 11.97 -3.76
CA GLY A 142 -5.42 11.64 -4.69
C GLY A 142 -5.71 12.02 -6.15
N PRO A 143 -4.73 11.78 -7.05
CA PRO A 143 -3.42 11.20 -6.73
C PRO A 143 -2.53 12.17 -5.93
N SER A 144 -1.82 11.65 -4.93
CA SER A 144 -0.67 12.32 -4.29
C SER A 144 0.60 11.63 -4.73
N THR A 145 1.69 12.36 -4.96
CA THR A 145 2.97 11.79 -5.41
C THR A 145 4.11 12.44 -4.67
N ALA A 146 5.05 11.63 -4.21
CA ALA A 146 6.23 12.06 -3.49
C ALA A 146 7.40 11.12 -3.81
N SER A 147 8.61 11.65 -3.67
CA SER A 147 9.83 10.86 -3.81
C SER A 147 10.70 11.04 -2.57
N ALA A 148 11.40 9.99 -2.20
CA ALA A 148 12.41 10.03 -1.14
C ALA A 148 13.70 9.37 -1.64
N SER A 149 14.82 9.80 -1.06
CA SER A 149 16.14 9.27 -1.38
C SER A 149 16.92 8.98 -0.10
N ALA A 150 17.47 7.78 0.01
CA ALA A 150 18.35 7.39 1.10
C ALA A 150 19.23 6.22 0.66
N GLY A 151 20.48 6.18 1.14
CA GLY A 151 21.41 5.11 0.78
C GLY A 151 21.70 4.99 -0.72
N GLY A 152 21.69 6.10 -1.47
CA GLY A 152 21.89 6.11 -2.93
C GLY A 152 20.69 5.64 -3.76
N ILE A 153 19.61 5.19 -3.10
CA ILE A 153 18.36 4.76 -3.75
C ILE A 153 17.39 5.93 -3.75
N THR A 154 16.67 6.11 -4.86
CA THR A 154 15.52 7.02 -4.95
C THR A 154 14.27 6.22 -5.30
N VAL A 155 13.20 6.46 -4.55
CA VAL A 155 11.89 5.83 -4.77
C VAL A 155 10.84 6.91 -4.96
N THR A 156 9.94 6.68 -5.91
CA THR A 156 8.75 7.52 -6.15
C THR A 156 7.51 6.72 -5.79
N ALA A 157 6.66 7.28 -4.95
CA ALA A 157 5.40 6.70 -4.51
C ALA A 157 4.22 7.55 -5.00
N MET A 158 3.12 6.91 -5.35
CA MET A 158 1.87 7.54 -5.76
C MET A 158 0.69 6.92 -5.01
N ALA A 159 -0.02 7.74 -4.24
CA ALA A 159 -1.17 7.34 -3.42
C ALA A 159 -2.50 7.74 -4.06
N ARG A 160 -3.51 6.87 -3.97
CA ARG A 160 -4.91 7.15 -4.32
C ARG A 160 -5.85 6.58 -3.27
N LEU A 161 -6.94 7.30 -2.99
CA LEU A 161 -8.04 6.78 -2.20
C LEU A 161 -8.62 5.55 -2.91
N HIS A 162 -8.73 4.46 -2.19
CA HIS A 162 -9.29 3.21 -2.68
C HIS A 162 -10.77 3.13 -2.36
N GLU A 163 -11.11 3.19 -1.07
CA GLU A 163 -12.47 3.14 -0.58
C GLU A 163 -12.63 3.95 0.70
N VAL A 164 -13.90 4.19 1.05
CA VAL A 164 -14.28 4.80 2.32
C VAL A 164 -15.31 3.91 2.99
N THR A 165 -15.00 3.48 4.19
CA THR A 165 -15.91 2.74 5.06
C THR A 165 -16.62 3.70 6.00
N TRP A 166 -17.95 3.77 5.90
CA TRP A 166 -18.81 4.66 6.68
C TRP A 166 -19.51 3.89 7.79
N SER A 167 -19.21 4.19 9.05
CA SER A 167 -20.03 3.79 10.19
C SER A 167 -21.13 4.82 10.39
N MET A 168 -22.39 4.41 10.27
CA MET A 168 -23.53 5.34 10.21
C MET A 168 -24.11 5.73 11.57
N GLY A 169 -23.55 5.21 12.66
CA GLY A 169 -24.02 5.46 14.02
C GLY A 169 -25.32 4.73 14.40
N ASP A 170 -26.08 4.20 13.44
CA ASP A 170 -27.27 3.38 13.70
C ASP A 170 -26.96 1.88 13.88
N GLY A 171 -25.69 1.49 13.75
CA GLY A 171 -25.19 0.11 13.76
C GLY A 171 -24.89 -0.44 12.37
N SER A 172 -25.20 0.31 11.30
CA SER A 172 -24.86 -0.07 9.92
C SER A 172 -23.49 0.46 9.48
N THR A 173 -22.92 -0.24 8.51
CA THR A 173 -21.69 0.14 7.82
C THR A 173 -21.93 0.12 6.31
N VAL A 174 -21.45 1.16 5.62
CA VAL A 174 -21.51 1.28 4.15
C VAL A 174 -20.09 1.42 3.61
N VAL A 175 -19.71 0.59 2.62
CA VAL A 175 -18.41 0.70 1.95
C VAL A 175 -18.63 1.33 0.58
N CYS A 176 -18.01 2.48 0.35
CA CYS A 176 -18.09 3.21 -0.90
C CYS A 176 -16.74 3.20 -1.62
N GLN A 177 -16.73 2.85 -2.89
CA GLN A 177 -15.51 2.87 -3.70
C GLN A 177 -15.19 4.31 -4.12
N GLY A 178 -13.94 4.73 -3.90
CA GLY A 178 -13.47 6.07 -4.22
C GLY A 178 -14.19 7.22 -3.48
N ALA A 179 -14.25 8.38 -4.13
CA ALA A 179 -14.70 9.63 -3.51
C ALA A 179 -16.22 9.80 -3.37
N GLY A 180 -17.03 8.97 -4.05
CA GLY A 180 -18.49 9.15 -4.14
C GLY A 180 -18.93 10.38 -4.95
N THR A 181 -20.23 10.47 -5.23
CA THR A 181 -20.84 11.55 -6.01
C THR A 181 -21.43 12.62 -5.07
N ALA A 182 -21.01 13.87 -5.26
CA ALA A 182 -21.55 14.99 -4.49
C ALA A 182 -23.04 15.20 -4.78
N TYR A 183 -23.83 15.40 -3.72
CA TYR A 183 -25.24 15.72 -3.86
C TYR A 183 -25.46 17.10 -4.48
N ALA A 184 -26.44 17.20 -5.38
CA ALA A 184 -26.98 18.45 -5.89
C ALA A 184 -28.50 18.49 -5.62
N ALA A 185 -29.02 19.67 -5.30
CA ALA A 185 -30.45 19.85 -4.97
C ALA A 185 -31.40 19.35 -6.07
N SER A 186 -30.96 19.31 -7.34
CA SER A 186 -31.71 18.76 -8.46
C SER A 186 -32.01 17.26 -8.35
N TYR A 187 -31.26 16.51 -7.52
CA TYR A 187 -31.50 15.08 -7.32
C TYR A 187 -32.69 14.80 -6.39
N GLY A 188 -33.05 15.75 -5.52
CA GLY A 188 -34.19 15.64 -4.62
C GLY A 188 -34.14 14.35 -3.79
N ALA A 189 -35.16 13.50 -3.95
CA ALA A 189 -35.31 12.24 -3.22
C ALA A 189 -34.65 11.02 -3.91
N ALA A 190 -33.86 11.23 -4.97
CA ALA A 190 -33.18 10.12 -5.64
C ALA A 190 -32.06 9.54 -4.74
N PRO A 191 -31.85 8.22 -4.74
CA PRO A 191 -30.70 7.62 -4.07
C PRO A 191 -29.39 8.01 -4.76
N SER A 192 -28.30 8.03 -3.99
CA SER A 192 -26.96 8.21 -4.53
C SER A 192 -26.64 7.10 -5.53
N PRO A 193 -25.99 7.42 -6.67
CA PRO A 193 -25.60 6.40 -7.64
C PRO A 193 -24.48 5.48 -7.14
N ASP A 194 -23.68 5.91 -6.15
CA ASP A 194 -22.47 5.21 -5.73
C ASP A 194 -22.28 5.10 -4.21
N CYS A 195 -22.74 6.07 -3.43
CA CYS A 195 -22.50 6.12 -1.99
C CYS A 195 -23.66 6.75 -1.23
N GLY A 196 -24.48 5.90 -0.58
CA GLY A 196 -25.65 6.35 0.16
C GLY A 196 -26.14 5.35 1.21
N HIS A 197 -26.97 5.83 2.13
CA HIS A 197 -27.59 5.06 3.21
C HIS A 197 -29.05 5.47 3.38
N VAL A 198 -29.86 4.60 4.00
CA VAL A 198 -31.23 4.92 4.41
C VAL A 198 -31.43 4.52 5.86
N TYR A 199 -31.61 5.52 6.73
CA TYR A 199 -31.94 5.29 8.12
C TYR A 199 -33.37 4.79 8.28
N THR A 200 -33.57 3.83 9.18
CA THR A 200 -34.87 3.23 9.52
C THR A 200 -35.38 3.62 10.92
N ARG A 201 -34.56 4.33 11.70
CA ARG A 201 -34.89 4.81 13.06
C ARG A 201 -34.39 6.23 13.28
N THR A 202 -34.98 6.93 14.24
CA THR A 202 -34.59 8.31 14.58
C THR A 202 -33.28 8.31 15.36
N SER A 203 -32.56 9.43 15.32
CA SER A 203 -31.39 9.68 16.15
C SER A 203 -31.74 10.21 17.56
N ALA A 204 -33.02 10.41 17.88
CA ALA A 204 -33.46 11.08 19.11
C ALA A 204 -33.02 10.36 20.40
N GLY A 205 -32.76 9.04 20.34
CA GLY A 205 -32.26 8.25 21.46
C GLY A 205 -30.73 8.22 21.60
N GLU A 206 -30.00 8.80 20.65
CA GLU A 206 -28.53 8.84 20.66
C GLU A 206 -28.00 9.99 21.51
N PRO A 207 -26.73 9.96 21.96
CA PRO A 207 -26.10 11.09 22.61
C PRO A 207 -26.22 12.37 21.76
N GLY A 208 -26.71 13.45 22.36
CA GLY A 208 -26.96 14.70 21.63
C GLY A 208 -28.16 14.69 20.68
N GLY A 209 -28.88 13.56 20.56
CA GLY A 209 -30.01 13.40 19.64
C GLY A 209 -29.58 13.24 18.18
N GLU A 210 -28.32 12.86 17.92
CA GLU A 210 -27.71 12.79 16.58
C GLU A 210 -26.95 11.47 16.40
N PHE A 211 -26.92 10.96 15.17
CA PHE A 211 -26.02 9.86 14.82
C PHE A 211 -24.62 10.40 14.60
N THR A 212 -23.62 9.78 15.24
CA THR A 212 -22.22 9.98 14.86
C THR A 212 -21.90 9.16 13.63
N VAL A 213 -21.60 9.82 12.53
CA VAL A 213 -21.18 9.20 11.27
C VAL A 213 -19.67 9.31 11.15
N THR A 214 -18.97 8.20 10.98
CA THR A 214 -17.50 8.12 10.86
C THR A 214 -17.12 7.57 9.50
N ALA A 215 -16.30 8.32 8.76
CA ALA A 215 -15.69 7.88 7.51
C ALA A 215 -14.24 7.45 7.77
N THR A 216 -13.92 6.19 7.45
CA THR A 216 -12.56 5.63 7.46
C THR A 216 -12.07 5.55 6.02
N SER A 217 -10.96 6.22 5.70
CA SER A 217 -10.40 6.29 4.35
C SER A 217 -9.27 5.28 4.18
N ASP A 218 -9.42 4.41 3.19
CA ASP A 218 -8.43 3.40 2.82
C ASP A 218 -7.69 3.83 1.55
N TRP A 219 -6.37 3.81 1.59
CA TRP A 219 -5.49 4.25 0.52
C TRP A 219 -4.67 3.10 -0.05
N ILE A 220 -4.48 3.13 -1.36
CA ILE A 220 -3.51 2.30 -2.06
C ILE A 220 -2.39 3.21 -2.58
N VAL A 221 -1.16 2.87 -2.22
CA VAL A 221 0.04 3.51 -2.71
C VAL A 221 0.81 2.54 -3.58
N THR A 222 1.10 2.92 -4.81
CA THR A 222 2.04 2.20 -5.69
C THR A 222 3.37 2.93 -5.71
N TRP A 223 4.49 2.22 -5.66
CA TRP A 223 5.80 2.84 -5.69
C TRP A 223 6.78 2.10 -6.59
N GLU A 224 7.79 2.81 -7.07
CA GLU A 224 8.90 2.27 -7.86
C GLU A 224 10.23 2.97 -7.51
N GLY A 225 11.31 2.21 -7.52
CA GLY A 225 12.67 2.72 -7.29
C GLY A 225 13.62 1.64 -6.77
N GLY A 226 14.93 1.87 -6.92
CA GLY A 226 15.94 0.87 -6.53
C GLY A 226 15.82 -0.47 -7.26
N GLY A 227 15.30 -0.46 -8.50
CA GLY A 227 15.04 -1.67 -9.29
C GLY A 227 13.84 -2.50 -8.84
N GLN A 228 13.03 -1.98 -7.90
CA GLN A 228 11.86 -2.66 -7.35
C GLN A 228 10.59 -1.82 -7.53
N THR A 229 9.45 -2.49 -7.45
CA THR A 229 8.12 -1.90 -7.41
C THR A 229 7.32 -2.54 -6.29
N GLY A 230 6.39 -1.82 -5.67
CA GLY A 230 5.56 -2.38 -4.62
C GLY A 230 4.24 -1.66 -4.42
N THR A 231 3.47 -2.15 -3.45
CA THR A 231 2.21 -1.54 -3.02
C THR A 231 2.18 -1.46 -1.50
N ILE A 232 1.84 -0.28 -0.97
CA ILE A 232 1.57 -0.06 0.45
C ILE A 232 0.08 0.22 0.59
N ARG A 233 -0.57 -0.48 1.53
CA ARG A 233 -1.93 -0.17 1.95
C ARG A 233 -1.88 0.64 3.24
N MET A 234 -2.72 1.65 3.32
CA MET A 234 -2.82 2.48 4.51
C MET A 234 -4.29 2.71 4.81
N ASP A 235 -4.68 2.39 6.02
CA ASP A 235 -6.04 2.40 6.53
C ASP A 235 -6.13 3.30 7.78
N ASP A 236 -7.25 3.25 8.49
CA ASP A 236 -7.48 3.90 9.78
C ASP A 236 -7.39 5.44 9.82
N LEU A 237 -7.39 6.10 8.66
CA LEU A 237 -7.57 7.55 8.58
C LEU A 237 -9.04 7.91 8.71
N GLN A 238 -9.43 8.46 9.87
CA GLN A 238 -10.83 8.68 10.22
C GLN A 238 -11.21 10.14 10.36
N ARG A 239 -12.46 10.44 10.02
CA ARG A 239 -13.15 11.69 10.39
C ARG A 239 -14.59 11.39 10.79
N SER A 240 -15.15 12.20 11.67
CA SER A 240 -16.55 12.06 12.09
C SER A 240 -17.32 13.36 12.01
N VAL A 241 -18.63 13.24 11.80
CA VAL A 241 -19.63 14.31 11.90
C VAL A 241 -20.86 13.79 12.64
N GLN A 242 -21.75 14.68 13.07
CA GLN A 242 -23.02 14.30 13.66
C GLN A 242 -24.17 14.80 12.79
N ILE A 243 -25.19 13.96 12.59
CA ILE A 243 -26.39 14.31 11.83
C ILE A 243 -27.66 13.96 12.59
N ALA A 244 -28.67 14.82 12.47
CA ALA A 244 -30.00 14.57 13.03
C ALA A 244 -30.88 13.83 12.01
N ILE A 245 -31.51 12.73 12.45
CA ILE A 245 -32.48 11.96 11.67
C ILE A 245 -33.80 11.88 12.45
N GLY A 246 -34.87 12.38 11.84
CA GLY A 246 -36.21 12.44 12.43
C GLY A 246 -37.28 11.77 11.58
N GLU A 247 -38.52 11.81 12.07
CA GLU A 247 -39.70 11.37 11.35
C GLU A 247 -40.47 12.57 10.80
N ALA A 248 -41.03 12.46 9.60
CA ALA A 248 -42.01 13.41 9.10
C ALA A 248 -43.39 13.09 9.70
N GLN A 249 -43.91 13.98 10.53
CA GLN A 249 -45.25 13.87 11.10
C GLN A 249 -46.22 14.74 10.30
N VAL A 250 -47.21 14.14 9.64
CA VAL A 250 -48.27 14.87 8.95
C VAL A 250 -49.44 15.07 9.90
N LEU A 251 -49.69 16.33 10.30
CA LEU A 251 -50.91 16.71 10.99
C LEU A 251 -52.03 16.87 9.97
N VAL A 252 -52.97 15.92 9.92
CA VAL A 252 -54.23 16.10 9.20
C VAL A 252 -55.24 16.78 10.13
N THR A 253 -55.37 18.09 10.03
CA THR A 253 -56.50 18.81 10.63
C THR A 253 -57.74 18.57 9.77
N ARG A 254 -58.76 17.93 10.36
CA ARG A 254 -60.12 17.85 9.77
C ARG A 254 -60.92 19.09 10.08
#